data_AF-A0AA50UCP5-F1
#
_entry.id   AF-A0AA50UCP5-F1
#
_cell.length_a   1.000
_cell.length_b   1.000
_cell.length_c   1.000
_cell.angle_alpha   90.00
_cell.angle_beta   90.00
_cell.angle_gamma   90.00
#
_symmetry.space_group_name_H-M   'P 1'
#
loop_
_entity.id
_entity.type
_entity.pdbx_description
1 polymer ?
#
loop_
_entity_poly.entity_id
_entity_poly.type
_entity_poly.pdbx_seq_one_letter_code
_entity_poly.pdbx_strand_id
1 'polypeptide(L)'
;SIAIEFGNNSYVSALDNGLFTIGAPHGDGEGPSPEEIFTGFPAGENKFALKSGYGKYLGVSKDGLVIGRSDAVGPMEQWEP
;
A
#
# COMPACT_ATOMS: atom_id res chain seq x y z
N SER A 1 8.65 4.93 6.86
CA SER A 1 8.16 4.50 5.53
C SER A 1 8.25 2.99 5.45
N ILE A 2 7.37 2.36 4.67
CA ILE A 2 7.29 0.91 4.43
C ILE A 2 7.10 0.73 2.92
N ALA A 3 7.70 -0.29 2.32
CA ALA A 3 7.38 -0.76 0.98
C ALA A 3 6.95 -2.23 1.05
N ILE A 4 6.14 -2.66 0.09
CA ILE A 4 5.71 -4.06 -0.03
C ILE A 4 6.26 -4.60 -1.35
N GLU A 5 7.12 -5.61 -1.27
CA GLU A 5 7.75 -6.24 -2.44
C GLU A 5 7.02 -7.52 -2.84
N PHE A 6 6.76 -7.68 -4.14
CA PHE A 6 6.19 -8.89 -4.74
C PHE A 6 7.16 -9.50 -5.75
N GLY A 7 8.27 -10.03 -5.25
CA GLY A 7 9.30 -10.72 -6.04
C GLY A 7 10.00 -9.82 -7.06
N ASN A 8 11.10 -10.30 -7.62
CA ASN A 8 11.88 -9.63 -8.67
C ASN A 8 12.11 -8.13 -8.40
N ASN A 9 12.38 -7.72 -7.16
CA ASN A 9 12.60 -6.33 -6.78
C ASN A 9 11.49 -5.38 -7.30
N SER A 10 10.23 -5.85 -7.29
CA SER A 10 9.07 -5.13 -7.79
C SER A 10 8.13 -4.81 -6.63
N TYR A 11 7.72 -3.56 -6.47
CA TYR A 11 6.97 -3.11 -5.30
C TYR A 11 5.52 -2.77 -5.63
N VAL A 12 4.64 -2.78 -4.62
CA VAL A 12 3.27 -2.26 -4.78
C VAL A 12 3.34 -0.75 -4.99
N SER A 13 2.79 -0.28 -6.10
CA SER A 13 2.76 1.13 -6.50
C SER A 13 1.35 1.68 -6.45
N ALA A 14 1.19 2.87 -5.86
CA ALA A 14 -0.07 3.60 -5.81
C ALA A 14 -0.31 4.41 -7.09
N LEU A 15 -1.54 4.37 -7.61
CA LEU A 15 -1.97 5.18 -8.74
C LEU A 15 -2.87 6.32 -8.28
N ASP A 16 -2.88 7.43 -9.02
CA ASP A 16 -3.68 8.63 -8.74
C ASP A 16 -5.20 8.40 -8.79
N ASN A 17 -5.65 7.34 -9.45
CA ASN A 17 -7.05 6.91 -9.54
C ASN A 17 -7.52 6.02 -8.36
N GLY A 18 -6.65 5.84 -7.36
CA GLY A 18 -6.92 5.04 -6.16
C GLY A 18 -6.86 3.54 -6.39
N LEU A 19 -6.23 3.09 -7.48
CA LEU A 19 -5.86 1.68 -7.69
C LEU A 19 -4.40 1.46 -7.32
N PHE A 20 -4.00 0.19 -7.27
CA PHE A 20 -2.62 -0.24 -7.09
C PHE A 20 -2.20 -1.18 -8.20
N THR A 21 -0.90 -1.20 -8.48
CA THR A 21 -0.26 -2.15 -9.39
C THR A 21 1.01 -2.67 -8.75
N ILE A 22 1.62 -3.69 -9.35
CA ILE A 22 3.02 -4.01 -9.12
C ILE A 22 3.85 -3.17 -10.10
N GLY A 23 4.85 -2.47 -9.58
CA GLY A 23 5.80 -1.68 -10.35
C GLY A 23 6.69 -2.55 -11.24
N ALA A 24 7.48 -1.90 -12.09
CA ALA A 24 8.51 -2.63 -12.83
C ALA A 24 9.61 -3.12 -11.86
N PRO A 25 10.32 -4.21 -12.20
CA PRO A 25 11.51 -4.62 -11.47
C PRO A 25 12.54 -3.49 -11.36
N HIS A 26 13.02 -3.25 -10.15
CA HIS A 26 14.11 -2.32 -9.87
C HIS A 26 15.47 -3.02 -10.02
N GLY A 27 16.50 -2.25 -10.40
CA GLY A 27 17.86 -2.75 -10.51
C GLY A 27 18.48 -3.11 -9.16
N ASP A 28 19.63 -3.80 -9.18
CA ASP A 28 20.34 -4.17 -7.97
C ASP A 28 20.75 -2.94 -7.17
N GLY A 29 20.30 -2.87 -5.91
CA GLY A 29 20.58 -1.75 -5.00
C GLY A 29 19.69 -0.52 -5.20
N GLU A 30 18.78 -0.55 -6.17
CA GLU A 30 17.73 0.45 -6.29
C GLU A 30 16.62 0.17 -5.27
N GLY A 31 16.18 1.23 -4.58
CA GLY A 31 15.08 1.17 -3.62
C GLY A 31 13.76 1.61 -4.26
N PRO A 32 12.63 1.49 -3.52
CA PRO A 32 11.31 1.81 -4.03
C PRO A 32 11.17 3.28 -4.46
N SER A 33 10.39 3.51 -5.50
CA SER A 33 9.99 4.83 -5.97
C SER A 33 9.02 5.50 -4.97
N PRO A 34 8.86 6.84 -5.00
CA PRO A 34 7.97 7.56 -4.08
C PRO A 34 6.53 7.01 -3.99
N GLU A 35 5.98 6.57 -5.11
CA GLU A 35 4.64 5.97 -5.24
C GLU A 35 4.54 4.55 -4.67
N GLU A 36 5.66 3.90 -4.40
CA GLU A 36 5.77 2.56 -3.80
C GLU A 36 6.03 2.62 -2.29
N ILE A 37 6.12 3.85 -1.75
CA ILE A 37 6.36 4.10 -0.33
C ILE A 37 5.05 4.40 0.39
N PHE A 38 4.79 3.62 1.44
CA PHE A 38 3.65 3.74 2.33
C PHE A 38 4.06 4.21 3.72
N THR A 39 3.09 4.73 4.46
CA THR A 39 3.22 5.01 5.89
C THR A 39 2.35 4.04 6.67
N GLY A 40 2.96 3.27 7.58
CA GLY A 40 2.24 2.37 8.48
C GLY A 40 1.75 3.06 9.75
N PHE A 41 0.55 2.70 10.19
CA PHE A 41 -0.06 3.18 11.43
C PHE A 41 -0.58 1.98 12.24
N PRO A 42 -0.46 1.97 13.57
CA PRO A 42 -1.15 0.98 14.40
C PRO A 42 -2.66 1.16 14.25
N ALA A 43 -3.40 0.06 14.09
CA ALA A 43 -4.85 0.08 13.90
C ALA A 43 -5.62 -0.82 14.87
N GLY A 44 -4.94 -1.36 15.89
CA GLY A 44 -5.50 -2.24 16.91
C GLY A 44 -4.46 -3.26 17.39
N GLU A 45 -4.90 -4.24 18.17
CA GLU A 45 -4.05 -5.37 18.55
C GLU A 45 -3.70 -6.20 17.31
N ASN A 46 -2.40 -6.40 17.06
CA ASN A 46 -1.86 -7.13 15.90
C ASN A 46 -2.34 -6.62 14.52
N LYS A 47 -2.79 -5.37 14.45
CA LYS A 47 -3.32 -4.75 13.22
C LYS A 47 -2.61 -3.46 12.87
N PHE A 48 -2.48 -3.22 11.57
CA PHE A 48 -1.94 -1.98 11.03
C PHE A 48 -2.77 -1.48 9.86
N ALA A 49 -2.61 -0.19 9.56
CA ALA A 49 -3.14 0.44 8.36
C ALA A 49 -1.99 1.04 7.56
N LEU A 50 -2.11 1.05 6.24
CA LEU A 50 -1.12 1.65 5.33
C LEU A 50 -1.74 2.85 4.63
N LYS A 51 -1.01 3.97 4.59
CA LYS A 51 -1.38 5.17 3.82
C LYS A 51 -0.42 5.36 2.65
N SER A 52 -0.98 5.51 1.46
CA SER A 52 -0.24 5.83 0.23
C SER A 52 0.31 7.26 0.23
N GLY A 53 1.25 7.54 -0.67
CA GLY A 53 1.74 8.90 -0.93
C GLY A 53 0.65 9.90 -1.36
N TYR A 54 -0.46 9.42 -1.93
CA TYR A 54 -1.65 10.23 -2.27
C TYR A 54 -2.53 10.57 -1.06
N GLY A 55 -2.12 10.15 0.14
CA GLY A 55 -2.81 10.45 1.38
C GLY A 55 -4.06 9.60 1.61
N LYS A 56 -4.21 8.48 0.90
CA LYS A 56 -5.34 7.55 1.01
C LYS A 56 -4.92 6.23 1.63
N TYR A 57 -5.77 5.67 2.47
CA TYR A 57 -5.52 4.40 3.14
C TYR A 57 -5.82 3.21 2.22
N LEU A 58 -4.95 2.20 2.28
CA LEU A 58 -5.09 0.94 1.56
C LEU A 58 -6.17 0.10 2.24
N GLY A 59 -7.18 -0.30 1.49
CA GLY A 59 -8.19 -1.23 1.95
C GLY A 59 -8.69 -2.15 0.86
N VAL A 60 -9.55 -3.09 1.24
CA VAL A 60 -10.13 -4.08 0.32
C VAL A 60 -11.55 -3.67 -0.06
N SER A 61 -11.85 -3.64 -1.36
CA SER A 61 -13.19 -3.40 -1.89
C SER A 61 -14.11 -4.61 -1.64
N LYS A 62 -15.42 -4.42 -1.85
CA LYS A 62 -16.40 -5.53 -1.75
C LYS A 62 -16.12 -6.68 -2.72
N ASP A 63 -15.44 -6.40 -3.83
CA ASP A 63 -15.08 -7.38 -4.86
C ASP A 63 -13.71 -8.02 -4.61
N GLY A 64 -13.07 -7.73 -3.47
CA GLY A 64 -11.76 -8.27 -3.10
C GLY A 64 -10.57 -7.54 -3.71
N LEU A 65 -10.77 -6.39 -4.36
CA LEU A 65 -9.69 -5.60 -4.95
C LEU A 65 -9.06 -4.66 -3.91
N VAL A 66 -7.73 -4.57 -3.89
CA VAL A 66 -7.02 -3.57 -3.07
C VAL A 66 -7.18 -2.19 -3.71
N ILE A 67 -7.67 -1.21 -2.94
CA ILE A 67 -7.95 0.16 -3.38
C ILE A 67 -7.54 1.20 -2.34
N GLY A 68 -7.23 2.42 -2.80
CA GLY A 68 -6.70 3.51 -2.00
C GLY A 68 -7.57 4.75 -2.12
N ARG A 69 -8.77 4.72 -1.55
CA ARG A 69 -9.77 5.80 -1.70
C ARG A 69 -10.25 6.42 -0.39
N SER A 70 -9.93 5.79 0.74
CA SER A 70 -10.41 6.22 2.07
C SER A 70 -9.47 7.26 2.69
N ASP A 71 -10.03 8.33 3.26
CA ASP A 71 -9.28 9.35 4.03
C ASP A 71 -9.09 8.98 5.50
N ALA A 72 -9.80 7.94 5.97
CA ALA A 72 -9.73 7.44 7.33
C ALA A 72 -9.61 5.90 7.35
N VAL A 73 -9.17 5.36 8.48
CA VAL A 73 -9.09 3.92 8.70
C VAL A 73 -10.44 3.40 9.18
N GLY A 74 -11.09 2.59 8.35
CA GLY A 74 -12.23 1.76 8.73
C GLY A 74 -11.84 0.29 8.83
N PRO A 75 -12.83 -0.63 8.96
CA PRO A 75 -12.56 -2.06 9.00
C PRO A 75 -11.85 -2.62 7.76
N MET A 76 -12.06 -2.01 6.58
CA MET A 76 -11.48 -2.49 5.32
C MET A 76 -10.03 -2.06 5.13
N GLU A 77 -9.56 -1.06 5.89
CA GLU A 77 -8.19 -0.54 5.84
C GLU A 77 -7.26 -1.15 6.90
N GLN A 78 -7.78 -2.10 7.69
CA GLN A 78 -7.02 -2.82 8.72
C GLN A 78 -6.46 -4.11 8.13
N TRP A 79 -5.16 -4.31 8.34
CA TRP A 79 -4.40 -5.47 7.88
C TRP A 79 -3.76 -6.19 9.07
N GLU A 80 -3.62 -7.50 8.93
CA GLU A 80 -2.84 -8.36 9.83
C GLU A 80 -1.61 -8.86 9.06
N PRO A 81 -0.43 -8.96 9.71
CA PRO A 81 0.82 -9.38 9.06
C PRO A 81 0.87 -10.88 8.75
#